data_AF-A0A9D1DGL3-F1
#
_entry.id   AF-A0A9D1DGL3-F1
#
_cell.length_a   1.000
_cell.length_b   1.000
_cell.length_c   1.000
_cell.angle_alpha   90.00
_cell.angle_beta   90.00
_cell.angle_gamma   90.00
#
_symmetry.space_group_name_H-M   'P 1'
#
loop_
_entity.id
_entity.type
_entity.pdbx_description
1 polymer ?
#
loop_
_entity_poly.entity_id
_entity_poly.type
_entity_poly.pdbx_seq_one_letter_code
_entity_poly.pdbx_strand_id
1 'polypeptide(L)' 'MAQFKIGIWLDEMGISVEDLWALEPTAPNEVRVVNAIGQRMVVRWEDDHARIIPQAR' A
#
# COMPACT_ATOMS: atom_id res chain seq x y z
N MET A 1 1.44 11.17 -5.69
CA MET A 1 2.61 10.45 -6.25
C MET A 1 2.87 9.13 -5.53
N ALA A 2 2.96 9.12 -4.19
CA ALA A 2 3.20 7.88 -3.44
C ALA A 2 2.14 6.78 -3.68
N GLN A 3 0.85 7.13 -3.74
CA GLN A 3 -0.21 6.16 -4.05
C GLN A 3 0.01 5.43 -5.38
N PHE A 4 0.45 6.14 -6.41
CA PHE A 4 0.76 5.56 -7.71
C PHE A 4 2.00 4.65 -7.65
N LYS A 5 3.09 5.12 -7.03
CA LYS A 5 4.32 4.33 -6.86
C LYS A 5 4.08 3.05 -6.05
N ILE A 6 3.30 3.15 -4.98
CA ILE A 6 2.92 2.00 -4.14
C ILE A 6 2.02 1.04 -4.93
N GLY A 7 1.13 1.54 -5.79
CA GLY A 7 0.34 0.70 -6.69
C GLY A 7 1.21 -0.14 -7.63
N ILE A 8 2.23 0.47 -8.24
CA ILE A 8 3.20 -0.25 -9.09
C ILE A 8 3.96 -1.31 -8.27
N TRP A 9 4.46 -0.92 -7.10
CA TRP A 9 5.20 -1.85 -6.24
C TRP A 9 4.35 -3.06 -5.80
N LEU A 10 3.05 -2.87 -5.54
CA LEU A 10 2.14 -3.97 -5.23
C LEU A 10 2.01 -4.95 -6.41
N ASP A 11 1.86 -4.42 -7.63
CA ASP A 11 1.79 -5.21 -8.87
C ASP A 11 3.09 -6.01 -9.09
N GLU A 12 4.26 -5.40 -8.87
CA GLU A 12 5.58 -6.07 -8.93
C GLU A 12 5.72 -7.20 -7.89
N MET A 13 5.04 -7.09 -6.75
CA MET A 13 4.97 -8.13 -5.71
C MET A 13 3.92 -9.22 -6.01
N GLY A 14 3.21 -9.12 -7.15
CA GLY A 14 2.16 -10.05 -7.54
C GLY A 14 0.82 -9.83 -6.84
N ILE A 15 0.61 -8.65 -6.26
CA ILE A 15 -0.67 -8.25 -5.65
C ILE A 15 -1.44 -7.44 -6.69
N SER A 16 -2.38 -8.09 -7.36
CA SER A 16 -3.20 -7.46 -8.39
C SER A 16 -4.17 -6.46 -7.76
N VAL A 17 -4.57 -5.43 -8.52
CA VAL A 17 -5.60 -4.48 -8.10
C VAL A 17 -6.93 -5.18 -7.78
N GLU A 18 -7.21 -6.32 -8.41
CA GLU A 18 -8.41 -7.12 -8.14
C GLU A 18 -8.40 -7.80 -6.75
N ASP A 19 -7.22 -8.02 -6.17
CA ASP A 19 -7.05 -8.54 -4.81
C ASP A 19 -7.21 -7.45 -3.74
N LEU A 20 -7.32 -6.19 -4.16
CA LEU A 20 -7.44 -5.03 -3.31
C LEU A 20 -8.89 -4.54 -3.23
N TRP A 21 -9.34 -4.32 -2.00
CA TRP A 21 -10.57 -3.59 -1.74
C TRP A 21 -10.35 -2.08 -1.87
N ALA A 22 -9.24 -1.57 -1.32
CA ALA A 22 -8.96 -0.14 -1.32
C ALA A 22 -7.46 0.19 -1.20
N LEU A 23 -7.09 1.32 -1.80
CA LEU A 23 -5.80 2.01 -1.63
C LEU A 23 -6.09 3.44 -1.14
N GLU A 24 -6.00 3.66 0.16
CA GLU A 24 -6.37 4.91 0.82
C GLU A 24 -5.11 5.74 1.15
N PRO A 25 -4.90 6.91 0.54
CA PRO A 25 -3.85 7.83 0.97
C PRO A 25 -4.09 8.26 2.42
N THR A 26 -3.08 8.12 3.27
CA THR A 26 -3.15 8.51 4.70
C THR A 26 -2.19 9.63 5.05
N ALA A 27 -1.10 9.78 4.29
CA ALA A 27 -0.15 10.88 4.36
C ALA A 27 0.49 11.08 2.97
N PRO A 28 1.30 12.14 2.73
CA PRO A 28 1.92 12.38 1.43
C PRO A 28 2.70 11.19 0.85
N ASN A 29 3.32 10.39 1.73
CA ASN A 29 4.13 9.23 1.39
C ASN A 29 3.54 7.92 1.93
N GLU A 30 2.29 7.88 2.40
CA GLU A 30 1.70 6.70 3.02
C GLU A 30 0.35 6.32 2.43
N VAL A 31 0.16 5.03 2.23
CA VAL A 31 -1.08 4.44 1.74
C VAL A 31 -1.47 3.31 2.67
N ARG A 32 -2.73 3.31 3.10
CA ARG A 32 -3.35 2.14 3.69
C ARG A 32 -3.89 1.26 2.56
N VAL A 33 -3.42 0.03 2.51
CA VAL A 33 -3.86 -1.00 1.58
C VAL A 33 -4.85 -1.88 2.33
N VAL A 34 -6.03 -2.11 1.74
CA VAL A 34 -7.05 -3.02 2.25
C VAL A 34 -7.24 -4.13 1.22
N ASN A 35 -7.05 -5.38 1.61
CA ASN A 35 -7.28 -6.51 0.71
C ASN A 35 -8.78 -6.88 0.64
N ALA A 36 -9.14 -7.75 -0.32
CA ALA A 36 -10.53 -8.17 -0.57
C ALA A 36 -11.21 -8.82 0.64
N ILE A 37 -10.44 -9.39 1.60
CA ILE A 37 -10.97 -9.97 2.84
C ILE A 37 -10.94 -9.00 4.04
N GLY A 38 -10.65 -7.72 3.81
CA GLY A 38 -10.73 -6.65 4.80
C GLY A 38 -9.51 -6.49 5.72
N GLN A 39 -8.44 -7.25 5.50
CA GLN A 39 -7.16 -7.04 6.21
C GLN A 39 -6.48 -5.77 5.71
N ARG A 40 -5.74 -5.12 6.61
CA ARG A 40 -5.14 -3.80 6.37
C ARG A 40 -3.64 -3.85 6.59
N MET A 41 -2.89 -3.18 5.71
CA MET A 41 -1.49 -2.83 5.93
C MET A 41 -1.29 -1.35 5.59
N VAL A 42 -0.25 -0.74 6.15
CA VAL A 42 0.19 0.60 5.73
C VAL A 42 1.53 0.46 5.04
N VAL A 43 1.62 1.03 3.85
CA VAL A 43 2.83 1.09 3.05
C VAL A 43 3.27 2.54 2.99
N ARG A 44 4.52 2.79 3.33
CA ARG A 44 5.18 4.08 3.18
C ARG A 44 6.17 4.01 2.02
N TRP A 45 6.18 5.03 1.17
CA TRP A 45 7.22 5.22 0.17
C TRP A 45 8.35 6.06 0.76
N GLU A 46 9.55 5.50 0.87
CA GLU A 46 10.76 6.14 1.41
C GLU A 46 11.77 6.26 0.27
N ASP A 47 12.09 7.50 -0.14
CA ASP A 47 12.98 7.83 -1.26
C ASP A 47 12.65 7.08 -2.57
N ASP A 48 13.21 5.89 -2.75
CA ASP A 48 13.14 5.03 -3.93
C ASP A 48 12.47 3.65 -3.69
N HIS A 49 12.01 3.34 -2.49
CA HIS A 49 11.43 2.02 -2.18
C HIS A 49 10.17 2.10 -1.31
N ALA A 50 9.41 1.01 -1.30
CA ALA A 50 8.26 0.83 -0.44
C ALA A 50 8.65 0.07 0.84
N ARG A 51 8.03 0.46 1.96
CA ARG A 51 8.20 -0.16 3.26
C ARG A 51 6.85 -0.41 3.93
N ILE A 52 6.64 -1.62 4.43
CA ILE A 52 5.46 -1.94 5.24
C ILE A 52 5.68 -1.42 6.66
N ILE A 53 4.76 -0.56 7.14
CA ILE A 53 4.78 -0.02 8.50
C ILE A 53 3.99 -0.96 9.41
N PRO A 54 4.60 -1.52 10.48
CA PRO A 54 3.87 -2.30 11.47
C PRO A 54 2.75 -1.45 12.08
N GLN A 55 1.52 -1.93 12.01
CA GLN A 55 0.41 -1.30 12.75
C GLN A 55 0.53 -1.71 14.22
N ALA A 56 0.73 -0.74 15.11
CA ALA A 56 0.63 -0.99 16.55
C ALA A 56 -0.81 -1.46 16.86
N ARG A 57 -0.92 -2.51 17.68
CA ARG A 57 -2.20 -3.08 18.11
C ARG A 57 -2.95 -2.15 19.05
#